data_AF-A0A6G0UXJ0-F1
#
_entry.id   AF-A0A6G0UXJ0-F1
#
_cell.length_a   1.000
_cell.length_b   1.000
_cell.length_c   1.000
_cell.angle_alpha   90.00
_cell.angle_beta   90.00
_cell.angle_gamma   90.00
#
_symmetry.space_group_name_H-M   'P 1'
#
loop_
_entity.id
_entity.type
_entity.pdbx_description
1 polymer ?
#
loop_
_entity_poly.entity_id
_entity_poly.type
_entity_poly.pdbx_seq_one_letter_code
_entity_poly.pdbx_strand_id
1 'polypeptide(L)'
;MRTLNHFFFLLLTVGCTETKSLSSSSYGCAPVDHAACDEVCKTDGMWYGHCTSWDGVDFQCKCFDYTPPLNSIICKDYKEYCNTFCMKKSRQTGYCYPAPDLRDSRGVPQCQCFKDIPQEFML
;
A
#
# COMPACT_ATOMS: atom_id res chain seq x y z
N MET A 1 -18.05 28.85 60.57
CA MET A 1 -17.07 29.96 60.48
C MET A 1 -15.76 29.52 61.13
N ARG A 2 -14.74 29.23 60.33
CA ARG A 2 -13.32 29.08 60.74
C ARG A 2 -12.42 29.48 59.54
N THR A 3 -11.93 30.72 59.62
CA THR A 3 -10.60 31.26 59.26
C THR A 3 -9.81 30.72 58.04
N LEU A 4 -9.71 31.60 57.04
CA LEU A 4 -8.56 32.05 56.22
C LEU A 4 -7.15 31.49 56.50
N ASN A 5 -6.43 31.05 55.44
CA ASN A 5 -5.09 31.52 54.99
C ASN A 5 -4.59 30.62 53.83
N HIS A 6 -4.60 31.09 52.57
CA HIS A 6 -3.43 31.63 51.86
C HIS A 6 -2.17 30.75 51.90
N PHE A 7 -1.95 29.95 50.85
CA PHE A 7 -0.62 29.79 50.28
C PHE A 7 -0.70 29.64 48.75
N PHE A 8 -0.13 30.66 48.12
CA PHE A 8 0.19 30.83 46.72
C PHE A 8 1.32 29.86 46.36
N PHE A 9 1.17 28.98 45.37
CA PHE A 9 2.31 28.37 44.69
C PHE A 9 2.01 28.18 43.20
N LEU A 10 2.36 29.22 42.45
CA LEU A 10 2.70 29.15 41.04
C LEU A 10 3.90 28.21 40.89
N LEU A 11 3.74 27.12 40.14
CA LEU A 11 4.86 26.40 39.55
C LEU A 11 4.67 26.38 38.03
N LEU A 12 5.22 27.43 37.43
CA LEU A 12 5.69 27.46 36.05
C LEU A 12 6.74 26.34 35.89
N THR A 13 6.37 25.22 35.27
CA THR A 13 7.37 24.33 34.67
C THR A 13 7.38 24.57 33.16
N VAL A 14 8.23 25.52 32.77
CA VAL A 14 8.80 25.60 31.43
C VAL A 14 9.69 24.36 31.28
N GLY A 15 9.15 23.31 30.69
CA GLY A 15 9.91 22.16 30.21
C GLY A 15 10.19 22.33 28.73
N CYS A 16 11.29 23.00 28.39
CA CYS A 16 11.88 22.87 27.06
C CYS A 16 12.54 21.50 26.92
N THR A 17 12.51 21.00 25.69
CA THR A 17 13.37 19.97 25.09
C THR A 17 13.28 18.54 25.63
N GLU A 18 12.50 17.72 24.94
CA GLU A 18 13.04 16.63 24.11
C GLU A 18 12.06 16.42 22.95
N THR A 19 12.30 17.04 21.79
CA THR A 19 11.87 16.39 20.54
C THR A 19 12.73 15.14 20.46
N LYS A 20 12.25 14.06 21.07
CA LYS A 20 12.69 12.72 20.70
C LYS A 20 12.49 12.65 19.20
N SER A 21 13.59 12.73 18.47
CA SER A 21 13.66 12.21 17.12
C SER A 21 13.06 10.81 17.24
N LEU A 22 11.82 10.66 16.77
CA LEU A 22 11.27 9.34 16.51
C LEU A 22 12.20 8.80 15.43
N SER A 23 13.25 8.11 15.86
CA SER A 23 13.91 7.12 15.06
C SER A 23 12.77 6.22 14.60
N SER A 24 12.36 6.37 13.34
CA SER A 24 11.39 5.47 12.73
C SER A 24 11.99 4.08 12.86
N SER A 25 11.53 3.31 13.85
CA SER A 25 11.82 1.89 13.89
C SER A 25 11.20 1.33 12.62
N SER A 26 12.06 1.08 11.62
CA SER A 26 11.67 0.34 10.43
C SER A 26 11.33 -1.06 10.90
N TYR A 27 10.04 -1.32 11.09
CA TYR A 27 9.55 -2.67 11.22
C TYR A 27 9.71 -3.32 9.83
N GLY A 28 10.14 -4.58 9.82
CA GLY A 28 10.17 -5.34 8.57
C GLY A 28 8.76 -5.48 7.98
N CYS A 29 8.67 -5.83 6.70
CA CYS A 29 7.39 -6.09 6.06
C CYS A 29 6.82 -7.45 6.47
N ALA A 30 5.54 -7.48 6.83
CA ALA A 30 4.76 -8.69 6.99
C ALA A 30 4.23 -9.18 5.62
N PRO A 31 3.75 -10.43 5.52
CA PRO A 31 3.16 -10.95 4.28
C PRO A 31 2.01 -10.09 3.72
N VAL A 32 1.20 -9.49 4.59
CA VAL A 32 0.10 -8.60 4.20
C VAL A 32 0.60 -7.31 3.55
N ASP A 33 1.73 -6.76 3.99
CA ASP A 33 2.32 -5.55 3.41
C ASP A 33 2.84 -5.82 1.99
N HIS A 34 3.42 -7.00 1.77
CA HIS A 34 3.83 -7.43 0.44
C HIS A 34 2.63 -7.60 -0.50
N ALA A 35 1.53 -8.17 0.00
CA ALA A 35 0.30 -8.29 -0.78
C ALA A 35 -0.27 -6.92 -1.14
N ALA A 36 -0.40 -6.01 -0.17
CA ALA A 36 -0.88 -4.65 -0.40
C ALA A 36 -0.01 -3.90 -1.43
N CYS A 37 1.32 -3.98 -1.30
CA CYS A 37 2.23 -3.40 -2.29
C CYS A 37 2.06 -4.00 -3.69
N ASP A 38 1.87 -5.31 -3.78
CA ASP A 38 1.63 -5.99 -5.05
C ASP A 38 0.34 -5.49 -5.73
N GLU A 39 -0.74 -5.29 -4.95
CA GLU A 39 -2.00 -4.77 -5.48
C GLU A 39 -1.90 -3.33 -6.00
N VAL A 40 -1.23 -2.46 -5.23
CA VAL A 40 -0.99 -1.06 -5.62
C VAL A 40 -0.18 -1.00 -6.92
N CYS A 41 0.96 -1.70 -6.96
CA CYS A 41 1.83 -1.72 -8.14
C CYS A 41 1.10 -2.27 -9.39
N LYS A 42 0.31 -3.35 -9.24
CA LYS A 42 -0.44 -3.94 -10.36
C LYS A 42 -1.56 -3.05 -10.87
N THR A 43 -2.21 -2.29 -9.99
CA THR A 43 -3.22 -1.29 -10.38
C THR A 43 -2.59 -0.17 -11.25
N ASP A 44 -1.31 0.11 -11.02
CA ASP A 44 -0.54 1.05 -11.85
C ASP A 44 0.01 0.44 -13.15
N GLY A 45 -0.22 -0.86 -13.38
CA GLY A 45 0.21 -1.58 -14.57
C GLY A 45 1.62 -2.16 -14.44
N MET A 46 2.14 -2.31 -13.22
CA MET A 46 3.43 -2.97 -12.99
C MET A 46 3.24 -4.49 -12.93
N TRP A 47 4.33 -5.26 -13.05
CA TRP A 47 4.26 -6.72 -13.01
C TRP A 47 3.99 -7.24 -11.60
N TYR A 48 4.72 -6.72 -10.61
CA TYR A 48 4.49 -7.00 -9.20
C TYR A 48 5.05 -5.90 -8.32
N GLY A 49 4.65 -5.91 -7.05
CA GLY A 49 5.14 -5.03 -6.00
C GLY A 49 5.76 -5.81 -4.84
N HIS A 50 6.67 -5.15 -4.11
CA HIS A 50 7.26 -5.71 -2.90
C HIS A 50 7.47 -4.61 -1.87
N CYS A 51 6.96 -4.82 -0.65
CA CYS A 51 7.26 -3.95 0.48
C CYS A 51 8.77 -4.02 0.82
N THR A 52 9.41 -2.87 1.01
CA THR A 52 10.83 -2.74 1.38
C THR A 52 11.02 -2.31 2.83
N SER A 53 10.06 -1.57 3.38
CA SER A 53 10.03 -1.18 4.80
C SER A 53 8.61 -0.77 5.21
N TRP A 54 8.34 -0.85 6.51
CA TRP A 54 7.13 -0.34 7.14
C TRP A 54 7.51 0.43 8.40
N ASP A 55 7.09 1.68 8.51
CA ASP A 55 7.42 2.55 9.65
C ASP A 55 6.30 2.63 10.71
N GLY A 56 5.27 1.79 10.58
CA GLY A 56 4.06 1.82 11.40
C GLY A 56 2.96 2.74 10.88
N VAL A 57 3.22 3.55 9.84
CA VAL A 57 2.25 4.45 9.20
C VAL A 57 2.10 4.10 7.72
N ASP A 58 3.20 4.12 6.97
CA ASP A 58 3.23 3.89 5.54
C ASP A 58 4.14 2.71 5.19
N PHE A 59 3.72 1.91 4.21
CA PHE A 59 4.60 0.94 3.57
C PHE A 59 5.39 1.63 2.45
N GLN A 60 6.67 1.29 2.32
CA GLN A 60 7.45 1.63 1.14
C GLN A 60 7.39 0.48 0.15
N CYS A 61 6.81 0.70 -1.02
CA CYS A 61 6.77 -0.30 -2.09
C CYS A 61 7.87 -0.07 -3.10
N LYS A 62 8.47 -1.18 -3.56
CA LYS A 62 9.20 -1.24 -4.81
C LYS A 62 8.33 -1.96 -5.85
N CYS A 63 8.03 -1.28 -6.95
CA CYS A 63 7.33 -1.86 -8.09
C CYS A 63 8.32 -2.31 -9.17
N PHE A 64 7.98 -3.37 -9.89
CA PHE A 64 8.83 -3.97 -10.91
C PHE A 64 8.10 -4.00 -12.26
N ASP A 65 8.78 -3.52 -13.30
CA ASP A 65 8.28 -3.53 -14.67
C ASP A 65 8.17 -4.93 -15.24
N TYR A 66 7.35 -5.06 -16.29
CA TYR A 66 7.39 -6.23 -17.16
C TYR A 66 8.73 -6.32 -17.87
N THR A 67 9.26 -7.54 -18.00
CA THR A 67 10.44 -7.77 -18.83
C THR A 67 10.06 -7.65 -20.31
N PRO A 68 10.79 -6.86 -21.12
CA PRO A 68 10.58 -6.81 -22.56
C PRO A 68 10.60 -8.22 -23.17
N PRO A 69 9.75 -8.50 -24.18
CA PRO A 69 8.96 -7.53 -24.95
C PRO A 69 7.62 -7.13 -24.32
N LEU A 70 7.17 -7.75 -23.23
CA LEU A 70 5.90 -7.41 -22.59
C LEU A 70 5.89 -5.96 -22.12
N ASN A 71 4.79 -5.26 -22.37
CA ASN A 71 4.70 -3.82 -22.11
C ASN A 71 3.33 -3.45 -21.52
N SER A 72 3.35 -2.83 -20.33
CA SER A 72 2.16 -2.40 -19.61
C SER A 72 1.39 -1.28 -20.27
N ILE A 73 1.97 -0.57 -21.25
CA ILE A 73 1.28 0.51 -21.97
C ILE A 73 0.01 0.02 -22.66
N ILE A 74 -0.06 -1.26 -23.04
CA ILE A 74 -1.24 -1.86 -23.67
C ILE A 74 -2.45 -1.93 -22.71
N CYS A 75 -2.21 -1.77 -21.40
CA CYS A 75 -3.23 -1.78 -20.36
C CYS A 75 -3.75 -0.38 -19.98
N LYS A 76 -3.21 0.70 -20.57
CA LYS A 76 -3.56 2.08 -20.19
C LYS A 76 -5.08 2.34 -20.21
N ASP A 77 -5.76 1.83 -21.23
CA ASP A 77 -7.20 2.04 -21.44
C ASP A 77 -8.07 0.91 -20.84
N TYR A 78 -7.45 -0.11 -20.22
CA TYR A 78 -8.15 -1.29 -19.71
C TYR A 78 -8.36 -1.26 -18.19
N LYS A 79 -7.80 -0.28 -17.47
CA LYS A 79 -7.89 -0.17 -16.00
C LYS A 79 -9.34 -0.17 -15.51
N GLU A 80 -10.17 0.73 -16.03
CA GLU A 80 -11.58 0.84 -15.63
C GLU A 80 -12.40 -0.39 -16.05
N TYR A 81 -12.11 -0.94 -17.23
CA TYR A 81 -12.74 -2.16 -17.73
C TYR A 81 -12.48 -3.35 -16.81
N CYS A 82 -11.23 -3.59 -16.42
CA CYS A 82 -10.87 -4.71 -15.55
C CYS A 82 -11.44 -4.56 -14.13
N ASN A 83 -11.46 -3.33 -13.60
CA ASN A 83 -12.11 -3.06 -12.32
C ASN A 83 -13.61 -3.42 -12.39
N THR A 84 -14.32 -2.87 -13.37
CA THR A 84 -15.76 -3.14 -13.58
C THR A 84 -16.04 -4.64 -13.80
N PHE A 85 -15.19 -5.32 -14.56
CA PHE A 85 -15.29 -6.76 -14.80
C PHE A 85 -15.22 -7.57 -13.51
N CYS A 86 -14.35 -7.19 -12.58
CA CYS A 86 -14.17 -7.88 -11.30
C CYS A 86 -15.26 -7.53 -10.28
N MET A 87 -15.69 -6.28 -10.22
CA MET A 87 -16.84 -5.88 -9.40
C MET A 87 -18.11 -6.66 -9.76
N LYS A 88 -18.37 -6.89 -11.06
CA LYS A 88 -19.49 -7.73 -11.55
C LYS A 88 -19.41 -9.19 -11.09
N LYS A 89 -18.24 -9.66 -10.68
CA LYS A 89 -18.00 -11.01 -10.13
C LYS A 89 -17.94 -11.02 -8.59
N SER A 90 -18.42 -9.97 -7.95
CA SER A 90 -18.40 -9.80 -6.49
C SER A 90 -16.97 -9.84 -5.90
N ARG A 91 -15.99 -9.30 -6.64
CA ARG A 91 -14.63 -9.04 -6.16
C ARG A 91 -14.45 -7.55 -5.93
N GLN A 92 -13.55 -7.16 -5.03
CA GLN A 92 -13.34 -5.76 -4.66
C GLN A 92 -12.84 -4.91 -5.83
N THR A 93 -11.84 -5.41 -6.57
CA THR A 93 -11.25 -4.73 -7.73
C THR A 93 -10.46 -5.71 -8.61
N GLY A 94 -9.93 -5.23 -9.72
CA GLY A 94 -9.08 -5.98 -10.63
C GLY A 94 -8.12 -5.08 -11.40
N TYR A 95 -7.15 -5.72 -12.05
CA TYR A 95 -6.10 -5.05 -12.80
C TYR A 95 -5.95 -5.65 -14.19
N CYS A 96 -5.37 -4.86 -15.10
CA CYS A 96 -4.97 -5.32 -16.41
C CYS A 96 -3.52 -5.78 -16.38
N TYR A 97 -3.20 -6.85 -17.13
CA TYR A 97 -1.83 -7.29 -17.37
C TYR A 97 -1.61 -7.69 -18.83
N PRO A 98 -0.40 -7.52 -19.39
CA PRO A 98 -0.01 -8.03 -20.70
C PRO A 98 0.23 -9.54 -20.63
N ALA A 99 -0.68 -10.33 -21.19
CA ALA A 99 -0.51 -11.76 -21.35
C ALA A 99 0.34 -12.08 -22.60
N PRO A 100 1.32 -13.00 -22.54
CA PRO A 100 2.07 -13.41 -23.73
C PRO A 100 1.16 -13.90 -24.87
N ASP A 101 1.42 -13.45 -26.09
CA ASP A 101 0.73 -13.90 -27.31
C ASP A 101 1.77 -14.13 -28.42
N LEU A 102 1.54 -15.12 -29.29
CA LEU A 102 2.46 -15.48 -30.37
C LEU A 102 2.46 -14.47 -31.53
N ARG A 103 1.45 -13.61 -31.61
CA ARG A 103 1.21 -12.65 -32.70
C ARG A 103 1.53 -11.21 -32.32
N ASP A 104 1.51 -10.87 -31.03
CA ASP A 104 2.00 -9.58 -30.52
C ASP A 104 3.02 -9.83 -29.41
N SER A 105 4.28 -9.50 -29.69
CA SER A 105 5.38 -9.66 -28.73
C SER A 105 5.20 -8.79 -27.48
N ARG A 106 4.43 -7.70 -27.55
CA ARG A 106 4.10 -6.87 -26.37
C ARG A 106 3.08 -7.51 -25.44
N GLY A 107 2.46 -8.60 -25.88
CA GLY A 107 1.35 -9.26 -25.23
C GLY A 107 0.00 -8.68 -25.60
N VAL A 108 -1.05 -9.28 -25.04
CA VAL A 108 -2.44 -8.85 -25.16
C VAL A 108 -3.00 -8.48 -23.79
N PRO A 109 -3.80 -7.42 -23.66
CA PRO A 109 -4.37 -7.01 -22.38
C PRO A 109 -5.36 -8.07 -21.88
N GLN A 110 -5.19 -8.49 -20.62
CA GLN A 110 -6.08 -9.41 -19.92
C GLN A 110 -6.44 -8.86 -18.55
N CYS A 111 -7.61 -9.22 -18.03
CA CYS A 111 -8.06 -8.79 -16.71
C CYS A 111 -7.90 -9.90 -15.68
N GLN A 112 -7.37 -9.55 -14.51
CA GLN A 112 -7.32 -10.42 -13.34
C GLN A 112 -7.92 -9.71 -12.13
N CYS A 113 -8.74 -10.44 -11.37
CA CYS A 113 -9.28 -9.94 -10.11
C CYS A 113 -8.30 -10.22 -8.98
N PHE A 114 -8.13 -9.27 -8.08
CA PHE A 114 -7.41 -9.51 -6.84
C PHE A 114 -8.16 -10.55 -6.01
N LYS A 115 -7.39 -11.36 -5.28
CA LYS A 115 -7.95 -12.34 -4.34
C LYS A 115 -8.21 -11.62 -3.04
N ASP A 116 -9.22 -12.05 -2.30
CA ASP A 116 -9.40 -11.54 -0.94
C ASP A 116 -8.19 -11.94 -0.10
N ILE A 117 -7.62 -11.00 0.64
CA ILE A 117 -6.55 -11.28 1.60
C ILE A 117 -7.13 -12.20 2.69
N PRO A 118 -6.62 -13.43 2.86
CA PRO A 118 -7.16 -14.35 3.86
C PRO A 118 -7.06 -13.75 5.26
N GLN A 119 -8.09 -13.96 6.10
CA GLN A 119 -8.17 -13.38 7.45
C GLN A 119 -6.99 -13.75 8.35
N GLU A 120 -6.34 -14.88 8.09
CA GLU A 120 -5.14 -15.34 8.80
C GLU A 120 -3.92 -14.41 8.64
N PHE A 121 -3.92 -13.52 7.65
CA PHE A 121 -2.86 -12.53 7.43
C PHE A 121 -3.22 -11.11 7.93
N MET A 122 -4.41 -10.93 8.51
CA MET A 122 -4.90 -9.64 9.03
C MET A 122 -4.75 -9.50 10.55
N LEU A 123 -3.96 -10.37 11.19
CA LEU A 123 -3.76 -10.46 12.64
C LEU A 123 -2.32 -10.15 13.06
#